data_AF-A0A5C9EBT8-F1
#
_entry.id   AF-A0A5C9EBT8-F1
#
_cell.length_a   1.000
_cell.length_b   1.000
_cell.length_c   1.000
_cell.angle_alpha   90.00
_cell.angle_beta   90.00
_cell.angle_gamma   90.00
#
_symmetry.space_group_name_H-M   'P 1'
#
loop_
_entity.id
_entity.type
_entity.pdbx_description
1 polymer ?
#
loop_
_entity_poly.entity_id
_entity_poly.type
_entity_poly.pdbx_seq_one_letter_code
_entity_poly.pdbx_strand_id
1 'polypeptide(L)'
;MYLYYYQDSLGGIDWIVRERKSSYENLLELASEIAEEEDDIEEGAVGWKGYAFIFKKLEFFFKPNERITGSGAFHIKYRNIENIIETAAKLKTLIPNIKFGGDEVLFDVSLFVKTPNNKKFLATFYFRKFSLGIGTLVPVGDKDPNINIWSKTPEKNYPKRGIWKYLNSSAGSLTEEEQIQFCRALELALAKVPKTDFKCYLRHDFGTSVIEFDGKTPSMREDTSGEYRGPDRTWAYTMTGNDRARRIRWDYMDIVQDHMTSADFEKYPDGVPRKFRKKIIERYYDEFLEYLSKQDSRLAYIALGVFLMRFGAIITDDLKRQILKYSNWKWDKDQLEKRKDRRERKKYLKEFRTKLKNYTAQEPVDISYIPIEYPLDEKKNIDYKIKFGNDEN
;
A
#
# COMPACT_ATOMS: atom_id res chain seq x y z
N MET A 1 6.45 7.21 5.65
CA MET A 1 6.78 6.65 4.31
C MET A 1 6.23 5.24 4.21
N TYR A 2 5.32 4.94 3.28
CA TYR A 2 4.81 3.57 3.05
C TYR A 2 5.26 3.17 1.65
N LEU A 3 6.35 2.42 1.56
CA LEU A 3 6.77 1.75 0.33
C LEU A 3 5.83 0.56 0.13
N TYR A 4 4.89 0.67 -0.80
CA TYR A 4 4.13 -0.48 -1.27
C TYR A 4 5.05 -1.38 -2.10
N TYR A 5 5.49 -2.48 -1.50
CA TYR A 5 6.07 -3.59 -2.24
C TYR A 5 4.90 -4.43 -2.78
N TYR A 6 4.54 -4.23 -4.05
CA TYR A 6 3.77 -5.22 -4.80
C TYR A 6 4.73 -6.34 -5.22
N GLN A 7 4.74 -7.43 -4.46
CA GLN A 7 5.21 -8.72 -4.94
C GLN A 7 4.00 -9.66 -4.99
N ASP A 8 3.85 -10.30 -6.16
CA ASP A 8 3.02 -11.46 -6.48
C ASP A 8 1.53 -11.25 -6.77
N SER A 9 1.23 -11.21 -8.08
CA SER A 9 0.14 -12.01 -8.69
C SER A 9 0.56 -12.44 -10.10
N LEU A 10 1.56 -13.33 -10.18
CA LEU A 10 1.92 -14.05 -11.41
C LEU A 10 0.96 -15.25 -11.65
N GLY A 11 -0.34 -14.97 -11.74
CA GLY A 11 -1.35 -15.98 -12.01
C GLY A 11 -2.51 -15.39 -12.78
N GLY A 12 -2.39 -15.33 -14.12
CA GLY A 12 -3.48 -14.92 -15.01
C GLY A 12 -3.10 -14.05 -16.21
N ILE A 13 -1.80 -13.88 -16.51
CA ILE A 13 -1.32 -12.97 -17.57
C ILE A 13 -1.18 -13.70 -18.91
N ASP A 14 -2.25 -14.31 -19.42
CA ASP A 14 -2.28 -14.81 -20.80
C ASP A 14 -3.30 -14.08 -21.69
N TRP A 15 -4.16 -13.22 -21.14
CA TRP A 15 -5.23 -12.58 -21.92
C TRP A 15 -5.02 -11.09 -22.28
N ILE A 16 -4.05 -10.39 -21.67
CA ILE A 16 -3.92 -8.91 -21.79
C ILE A 16 -2.78 -8.47 -22.76
N VAL A 17 -2.20 -9.38 -23.55
CA VAL A 17 -0.98 -9.06 -24.33
C VAL A 17 -1.25 -8.59 -25.77
N ARG A 18 -2.47 -8.73 -26.32
CA ARG A 18 -2.70 -8.51 -27.77
C ARG A 18 -3.10 -7.11 -28.25
N GLU A 19 -3.37 -6.12 -27.40
CA GLU A 19 -3.88 -4.79 -27.86
C GLU A 19 -2.90 -3.59 -27.74
N ARG A 20 -1.60 -3.82 -27.58
CA ARG A 20 -0.70 -2.86 -26.89
C ARG A 20 -0.03 -1.73 -27.69
N LYS A 21 -0.51 -1.37 -28.88
CA LYS A 21 0.00 -0.16 -29.60
C LYS A 21 -1.11 0.82 -29.95
N SER A 22 -2.24 0.32 -30.43
CA SER A 22 -3.50 1.09 -30.55
C SER A 22 -3.93 1.66 -29.20
N SER A 23 -3.70 0.95 -28.09
CA SER A 23 -4.18 1.38 -26.77
C SER A 23 -3.61 2.72 -26.25
N TYR A 24 -2.40 3.14 -26.64
CA TYR A 24 -1.82 4.40 -26.14
C TYR A 24 -2.18 5.61 -26.99
N GLU A 25 -2.25 5.42 -28.31
CA GLU A 25 -2.68 6.48 -29.23
C GLU A 25 -4.17 6.78 -28.98
N ASN A 26 -4.99 5.75 -28.81
CA ASN A 26 -6.38 5.89 -28.38
C ASN A 26 -6.50 6.63 -27.03
N LEU A 27 -5.59 6.39 -26.08
CA LEU A 27 -5.60 7.12 -24.80
C LEU A 27 -5.31 8.62 -24.98
N LEU A 28 -4.42 8.97 -25.91
CA LEU A 28 -4.07 10.38 -26.18
C LEU A 28 -5.17 11.11 -26.97
N GLU A 29 -5.82 10.38 -27.87
CA GLU A 29 -6.99 10.82 -28.61
C GLU A 29 -8.15 11.06 -27.64
N LEU A 30 -8.50 10.06 -26.82
CA LEU A 30 -9.49 10.17 -25.75
C LEU A 30 -9.15 11.34 -24.82
N ALA A 31 -7.91 11.47 -24.35
CA ALA A 31 -7.54 12.60 -23.49
C ALA A 31 -7.67 13.97 -24.18
N SER A 32 -7.65 14.02 -25.51
CA SER A 32 -7.84 15.25 -26.26
C SER A 32 -9.31 15.58 -26.45
N GLU A 33 -10.14 14.59 -26.80
CA GLU A 33 -11.60 14.71 -26.87
C GLU A 33 -12.18 15.14 -25.52
N ILE A 34 -11.79 14.45 -24.45
CA ILE A 34 -12.27 14.72 -23.09
C ILE A 34 -11.87 16.11 -22.59
N ALA A 35 -10.71 16.63 -23.02
CA ALA A 35 -10.28 17.98 -22.64
C ALA A 35 -11.19 19.07 -23.22
N GLU A 36 -11.92 18.75 -24.30
CA GLU A 36 -12.92 19.62 -24.95
C GLU A 36 -14.32 19.47 -24.33
N GLU A 37 -14.41 18.84 -23.15
CA GLU A 37 -15.61 18.70 -22.29
C GLU A 37 -16.64 17.66 -22.74
N GLU A 38 -16.27 16.76 -23.66
CA GLU A 38 -17.03 15.54 -23.93
C GLU A 38 -16.63 14.45 -22.93
N ASP A 39 -17.40 14.21 -21.87
CA ASP A 39 -17.10 13.13 -20.92
C ASP A 39 -17.39 11.75 -21.55
N ASP A 40 -16.56 10.75 -21.24
CA ASP A 40 -16.79 9.35 -21.59
C ASP A 40 -16.72 8.49 -20.33
N ILE A 41 -17.88 8.35 -19.69
CA ILE A 41 -18.02 7.62 -18.42
C ILE A 41 -17.74 6.12 -18.61
N GLU A 42 -18.08 5.56 -19.77
CA GLU A 42 -17.88 4.13 -20.05
C GLU A 42 -16.39 3.80 -20.14
N GLU A 43 -15.60 4.71 -20.71
CA GLU A 43 -14.15 4.61 -20.73
C GLU A 43 -13.48 5.10 -19.43
N GLY A 44 -14.25 5.55 -18.45
CA GLY A 44 -13.74 6.05 -17.17
C GLY A 44 -13.00 7.38 -17.31
N ALA A 45 -13.45 8.24 -18.23
CA ALA A 45 -12.81 9.49 -18.58
C ALA A 45 -13.74 10.71 -18.41
N VAL A 46 -13.22 11.75 -17.76
CA VAL A 46 -13.96 13.00 -17.51
C VAL A 46 -13.08 14.22 -17.69
N GLY A 47 -13.67 15.31 -18.15
CA GLY A 47 -12.97 16.56 -18.46
C GLY A 47 -13.45 17.76 -17.66
N TRP A 48 -12.64 18.82 -17.59
CA TRP A 48 -13.08 20.13 -17.09
C TRP A 48 -12.12 21.25 -17.53
N LYS A 49 -12.60 22.25 -18.28
CA LYS A 49 -11.81 23.44 -18.67
C LYS A 49 -10.42 23.10 -19.25
N GLY A 50 -10.36 22.19 -20.20
CA GLY A 50 -9.10 21.76 -20.83
C GLY A 50 -8.29 20.73 -20.04
N TYR A 51 -8.73 20.35 -18.84
CA TYR A 51 -8.22 19.14 -18.18
C TYR A 51 -8.95 17.91 -18.69
N ALA A 52 -8.21 16.81 -18.85
CA ALA A 52 -8.76 15.47 -19.03
C ALA A 52 -8.21 14.52 -17.96
N PHE A 53 -9.09 13.72 -17.38
CA PHE A 53 -8.82 12.76 -16.31
C PHE A 53 -9.32 11.39 -16.74
N ILE A 54 -8.41 10.45 -16.99
CA ILE A 54 -8.75 9.08 -17.39
C ILE A 54 -8.35 8.12 -16.28
N PHE A 55 -9.35 7.47 -15.69
CA PHE A 55 -9.21 6.57 -14.56
C PHE A 55 -9.12 5.13 -15.04
N LYS A 56 -8.02 4.42 -14.74
CA LYS A 56 -7.88 3.00 -15.04
C LYS A 56 -7.23 2.25 -13.87
N LYS A 57 -7.34 0.93 -13.86
CA LYS A 57 -6.60 0.07 -12.93
C LYS A 57 -5.10 0.08 -13.30
N LEU A 58 -4.21 0.08 -12.31
CA LEU A 58 -2.74 0.08 -12.50
C LEU A 58 -2.26 -0.95 -13.54
N GLU A 59 -2.85 -2.14 -13.55
CA GLU A 59 -2.52 -3.23 -14.48
C GLU A 59 -2.66 -2.87 -15.97
N PHE A 60 -3.50 -1.87 -16.32
CA PHE A 60 -3.73 -1.49 -17.72
C PHE A 60 -2.56 -0.72 -18.34
N PHE A 61 -1.82 0.06 -17.55
CA PHE A 61 -0.80 0.95 -18.09
C PHE A 61 0.57 0.29 -18.25
N PHE A 62 0.81 -0.83 -17.58
CA PHE A 62 2.17 -1.32 -17.35
C PHE A 62 2.37 -2.77 -17.77
N LYS A 63 3.54 -3.04 -18.33
CA LYS A 63 3.95 -4.42 -18.59
C LYS A 63 4.22 -5.13 -17.24
N PRO A 64 4.10 -6.47 -17.17
CA PRO A 64 4.39 -7.24 -15.96
C PRO A 64 5.77 -6.99 -15.34
N ASN A 65 6.72 -6.48 -16.12
CA ASN A 65 8.09 -6.20 -15.70
C ASN A 65 8.35 -4.71 -15.41
N GLU A 66 7.35 -3.83 -15.53
CA GLU A 66 7.48 -2.42 -15.19
C GLU A 66 6.97 -2.22 -13.77
N ARG A 67 7.91 -2.10 -12.82
CA ARG A 67 7.60 -1.85 -11.42
C ARG A 67 7.33 -0.37 -11.20
N ILE A 68 6.39 -0.07 -10.32
CA ILE A 68 5.96 1.30 -10.06
C ILE A 68 5.76 1.51 -8.59
N THR A 69 6.21 2.67 -8.14
CA THR A 69 5.93 3.16 -6.80
C THR A 69 5.15 4.47 -6.93
N GLY A 70 4.10 4.58 -6.12
CA GLY A 70 3.41 5.85 -5.90
C GLY A 70 4.03 6.55 -4.69
N SER A 71 4.33 7.84 -4.81
CA SER A 71 4.58 8.71 -3.66
C SER A 71 3.72 9.95 -3.73
N GLY A 72 3.13 10.33 -2.60
CA GLY A 72 2.20 11.47 -2.52
C GLY A 72 2.87 12.76 -3.01
N ALA A 73 2.33 13.35 -4.06
CA ALA A 73 2.71 14.66 -4.56
C ALA A 73 2.05 15.77 -3.74
N PHE A 74 0.74 15.64 -3.49
CA PHE A 74 -0.05 16.57 -2.67
C PHE A 74 -1.36 15.91 -2.20
N HIS A 75 -1.99 16.52 -1.19
CA HIS A 75 -3.24 16.03 -0.58
C HIS A 75 -4.42 16.91 -0.95
N ILE A 76 -5.53 16.29 -1.35
CA ILE A 76 -6.83 16.97 -1.44
C ILE A 76 -7.47 16.91 -0.06
N LYS A 77 -7.57 18.06 0.58
CA LYS A 77 -8.15 18.18 1.93
C LYS A 77 -9.67 17.99 1.89
N TYR A 78 -10.13 16.75 1.81
CA TYR A 78 -11.50 16.43 2.21
C TYR A 78 -11.56 16.40 3.73
N ARG A 79 -12.39 17.26 4.32
CA ARG A 79 -12.58 17.32 5.77
C ARG A 79 -13.66 16.35 6.27
N ASN A 80 -14.46 15.79 5.37
CA ASN A 80 -15.60 14.95 5.71
C ASN A 80 -15.49 13.59 4.99
N ILE A 81 -15.70 12.51 5.75
CA ILE A 81 -15.74 11.13 5.28
C ILE A 81 -16.82 10.92 4.21
N GLU A 82 -17.93 11.65 4.29
CA GLU A 82 -19.03 11.57 3.32
C GLU A 82 -18.52 11.85 1.90
N ASN A 83 -17.76 12.93 1.70
CA ASN A 83 -17.22 13.28 0.39
C ASN A 83 -16.24 12.23 -0.14
N ILE A 84 -15.49 11.55 0.74
CA ILE A 84 -14.60 10.46 0.36
C ILE A 84 -15.41 9.26 -0.15
N ILE A 85 -16.47 8.89 0.57
CA ILE A 85 -17.35 7.78 0.20
C ILE A 85 -18.06 8.10 -1.12
N GLU A 86 -18.55 9.32 -1.30
CA GLU A 86 -19.14 9.75 -2.56
C GLU A 86 -18.13 9.73 -3.72
N THR A 87 -16.88 10.10 -3.45
CA THR A 87 -15.81 9.99 -4.44
C THR A 87 -15.55 8.54 -4.81
N ALA A 88 -15.52 7.63 -3.84
CA ALA A 88 -15.42 6.20 -4.11
C ALA A 88 -16.60 5.69 -4.95
N ALA A 89 -17.83 6.13 -4.67
CA ALA A 89 -19.01 5.77 -5.48
C ALA A 89 -18.89 6.23 -6.94
N LYS A 90 -18.30 7.41 -7.19
CA LYS A 90 -18.01 7.91 -8.55
C LYS A 90 -16.91 7.11 -9.23
N LEU A 91 -15.86 6.75 -8.50
CA LEU A 91 -14.81 5.86 -9.02
C LEU A 91 -15.35 4.47 -9.35
N LYS A 92 -16.37 3.98 -8.62
CA LYS A 92 -17.06 2.73 -8.95
C LYS A 92 -17.77 2.81 -10.29
N THR A 93 -18.37 3.95 -10.61
CA THR A 93 -18.97 4.21 -11.91
C THR A 93 -17.92 4.20 -13.02
N LEU A 94 -16.84 4.96 -12.85
CA LEU A 94 -15.77 5.10 -13.85
C LEU A 94 -14.95 3.81 -14.03
N ILE A 95 -14.85 3.00 -12.97
CA ILE A 95 -14.13 1.72 -12.98
C ILE A 95 -15.04 0.66 -12.33
N PRO A 96 -16.00 0.09 -13.07
CA PRO A 96 -16.97 -0.88 -12.52
C PRO A 96 -16.32 -2.07 -11.80
N ASN A 97 -15.12 -2.47 -12.21
CA ASN A 97 -14.38 -3.58 -11.63
C ASN A 97 -13.42 -3.19 -10.49
N ILE A 98 -13.45 -1.94 -10.03
CA ILE A 98 -12.64 -1.51 -8.88
C ILE A 98 -13.05 -2.27 -7.62
N LYS A 99 -12.05 -2.66 -6.84
CA LYS A 99 -12.21 -3.25 -5.50
C LYS A 99 -11.93 -2.16 -4.47
N PHE A 100 -12.88 -1.97 -3.55
CA PHE A 100 -12.70 -1.09 -2.40
C PHE A 100 -12.37 -1.88 -1.14
N GLY A 101 -11.70 -1.21 -0.20
CA GLY A 101 -11.30 -1.76 1.09
C GLY A 101 -9.91 -2.38 1.05
N GLY A 102 -9.42 -2.81 2.22
CA GLY A 102 -8.03 -3.21 2.39
C GLY A 102 -7.49 -2.93 3.78
N ASP A 103 -6.17 -2.99 3.94
CA ASP A 103 -5.46 -2.54 5.14
C ASP A 103 -4.98 -1.10 4.92
N GLU A 104 -5.52 -0.15 5.67
CA GLU A 104 -5.22 1.29 5.65
C GLU A 104 -5.46 2.01 4.31
N VAL A 105 -6.05 1.33 3.32
CA VAL A 105 -6.32 1.82 1.97
C VAL A 105 -7.76 1.47 1.58
N LEU A 106 -8.52 2.49 1.16
CA LEU A 106 -9.87 2.31 0.64
C LEU A 106 -9.86 2.06 -0.87
N PHE A 107 -9.04 2.79 -1.60
CA PHE A 107 -8.77 2.57 -3.02
C PHE A 107 -7.41 3.13 -3.41
N ASP A 108 -6.90 2.62 -4.54
CA ASP A 108 -5.73 3.08 -5.25
C ASP A 108 -6.01 2.91 -6.76
N VAL A 109 -6.10 4.01 -7.50
CA VAL A 109 -6.40 4.00 -8.93
C VAL A 109 -5.33 4.77 -9.71
N SER A 110 -5.05 4.31 -10.93
CA SER A 110 -4.21 5.08 -11.85
C SER A 110 -5.02 6.13 -12.55
N LEU A 111 -4.40 7.27 -12.73
CA LEU A 111 -4.96 8.44 -13.37
C LEU A 111 -3.99 8.90 -14.46
N PHE A 112 -4.45 8.90 -15.71
CA PHE A 112 -3.79 9.65 -16.78
C PHE A 112 -4.38 11.05 -16.83
N VAL A 113 -3.50 12.05 -16.89
CA VAL A 113 -3.89 13.46 -16.88
C VAL A 113 -3.34 14.15 -18.12
N LYS A 114 -4.19 14.93 -18.79
CA LYS A 114 -3.79 16.01 -19.70
C LYS A 114 -4.24 17.33 -19.10
N THR A 115 -3.36 18.33 -19.04
CA THR A 115 -3.69 19.69 -18.56
C THR A 115 -3.97 20.65 -19.71
N PRO A 116 -4.55 21.84 -19.45
CA PRO A 116 -4.76 22.88 -20.47
C PRO A 116 -3.45 23.33 -21.14
N ASN A 117 -2.35 23.30 -20.39
CA ASN A 117 -1.01 23.61 -20.90
C ASN A 117 -0.34 22.40 -21.58
N ASN A 118 -1.12 21.39 -21.97
CA ASN A 118 -0.70 20.18 -22.67
C ASN A 118 0.34 19.34 -21.90
N LYS A 119 0.44 19.50 -20.57
CA LYS A 119 1.21 18.60 -19.70
C LYS A 119 0.47 17.27 -19.62
N LYS A 120 1.20 16.17 -19.80
CA LYS A 120 0.71 14.79 -19.78
C LYS A 120 1.52 13.99 -18.77
N PHE A 121 0.84 13.42 -17.80
CA PHE A 121 1.49 12.63 -16.77
C PHE A 121 0.57 11.54 -16.23
N LEU A 122 1.19 10.54 -15.62
CA LEU A 122 0.53 9.50 -14.85
C LEU A 122 0.59 9.85 -13.36
N ALA A 123 -0.52 9.62 -12.68
CA ALA A 123 -0.67 9.82 -11.26
C ALA A 123 -1.40 8.64 -10.60
N THR A 124 -1.27 8.54 -9.30
CA THR A 124 -2.07 7.67 -8.44
C THR A 124 -3.11 8.53 -7.76
N PHE A 125 -4.39 8.20 -7.88
CA PHE A 125 -5.41 8.77 -7.02
C PHE A 125 -5.78 7.74 -5.95
N TYR A 126 -5.53 8.06 -4.69
CA TYR A 126 -5.65 7.08 -3.62
C TYR A 126 -6.25 7.69 -2.36
N PHE A 127 -6.83 6.83 -1.54
CA PHE A 127 -7.27 7.19 -0.19
C PHE A 127 -6.31 6.60 0.84
N ARG A 128 -5.86 7.43 1.78
CA ARG A 128 -5.04 6.99 2.92
C ARG A 128 -5.24 7.87 4.14
N LYS A 129 -5.37 7.24 5.31
CA LYS A 129 -5.51 7.92 6.62
C LYS A 129 -6.55 9.05 6.60
N PHE A 130 -7.74 8.78 6.07
CA PHE A 130 -8.85 9.75 5.98
C PHE A 130 -8.59 10.97 5.08
N SER A 131 -7.67 10.86 4.12
CA SER A 131 -7.41 11.89 3.12
C SER A 131 -7.36 11.29 1.72
N LEU A 132 -7.70 12.11 0.72
CA LEU A 132 -7.42 11.81 -0.67
C LEU A 132 -6.05 12.36 -1.04
N GLY A 133 -5.25 11.54 -1.69
CA GLY A 133 -3.92 11.89 -2.14
C GLY A 133 -3.80 11.74 -3.65
N ILE A 134 -2.98 12.62 -4.23
CA ILE A 134 -2.47 12.45 -5.59
C ILE A 134 -1.01 12.06 -5.46
N GLY A 135 -0.66 10.90 -5.99
CA GLY A 135 0.70 10.38 -6.04
C GLY A 135 1.30 10.58 -7.41
N THR A 136 2.61 10.83 -7.48
CA THR A 136 3.35 10.71 -8.74
C THR A 136 3.68 9.23 -8.95
N LEU A 137 3.44 8.74 -10.17
CA LEU A 137 3.90 7.43 -10.60
C LEU A 137 5.32 7.54 -11.13
N VAL A 138 6.25 6.84 -10.50
CA VAL A 138 7.66 6.79 -10.93
C VAL A 138 7.96 5.38 -11.44
N PRO A 139 8.53 5.24 -12.66
CA PRO A 139 9.00 3.95 -13.13
C PRO A 139 10.17 3.54 -12.26
N VAL A 140 10.03 2.41 -11.57
CA VAL A 140 11.16 1.74 -10.93
C VAL A 140 11.90 1.05 -12.06
N GLY A 141 12.99 1.68 -12.54
CA GLY A 141 13.92 0.99 -13.42
C GLY A 141 14.41 -0.30 -12.74
N ASP A 142 14.81 -1.30 -13.53
CA ASP A 142 15.31 -2.62 -13.07
C ASP A 142 16.51 -2.57 -12.09
N LYS A 143 16.95 -1.38 -11.67
CA LYS A 143 18.17 -1.20 -10.88
C LYS A 143 18.03 -0.39 -9.60
N ASP A 144 16.90 0.25 -9.32
CA ASP A 144 16.87 1.14 -8.15
C ASP A 144 15.46 1.35 -7.55
N PRO A 145 15.13 0.69 -6.42
CA PRO A 145 13.90 0.95 -5.66
C PRO A 145 13.94 2.22 -4.79
N ASN A 146 15.03 3.01 -4.83
CA ASN A 146 15.24 4.21 -4.01
C ASN A 146 15.49 5.49 -4.81
N ILE A 147 15.23 5.51 -6.14
CA ILE A 147 15.12 6.75 -6.92
C ILE A 147 14.25 7.70 -6.11
N ASN A 148 14.86 8.80 -5.65
CA ASN A 148 14.29 9.70 -4.68
C ASN A 148 12.97 10.24 -5.24
N ILE A 149 11.86 9.66 -4.76
CA ILE A 149 10.50 9.78 -5.31
C ILE A 149 9.94 11.21 -5.19
N TRP A 150 10.76 12.11 -4.63
CA TRP A 150 10.53 13.52 -4.35
C TRP A 150 11.32 14.46 -5.26
N SER A 151 12.24 13.97 -6.09
CA SER A 151 13.07 14.87 -6.91
C SER A 151 12.20 15.52 -7.99
N LYS A 152 12.06 16.84 -7.90
CA LYS A 152 11.46 17.76 -8.90
C LYS A 152 12.18 17.79 -10.25
N THR A 153 12.86 16.71 -10.64
CA THR A 153 13.80 16.69 -11.77
C THR A 153 13.68 15.39 -12.56
N PRO A 154 13.85 15.43 -13.88
CA PRO A 154 12.80 15.81 -14.82
C PRO A 154 12.58 14.71 -15.88
N GLU A 155 11.60 14.94 -16.75
CA GLU A 155 11.28 14.31 -18.05
C GLU A 155 12.39 13.52 -18.80
N LYS A 156 13.68 13.81 -18.57
CA LYS A 156 14.84 13.16 -19.20
C LYS A 156 15.04 11.69 -18.80
N ASN A 157 14.47 11.23 -17.70
CA ASN A 157 14.65 9.86 -17.20
C ASN A 157 13.47 8.92 -17.51
N TYR A 158 12.42 9.40 -18.19
CA TYR A 158 11.33 8.50 -18.57
C TYR A 158 11.83 7.47 -19.60
N PRO A 159 11.48 6.19 -19.43
CA PRO A 159 11.76 5.18 -20.44
C PRO A 159 11.24 5.63 -21.81
N LYS A 160 12.05 5.54 -22.86
CA LYS A 160 11.62 5.88 -24.24
C LYS A 160 10.72 4.80 -24.88
N ARG A 161 9.94 4.07 -24.08
CA ARG A 161 9.10 2.94 -24.49
C ARG A 161 7.74 2.97 -23.80
N GLY A 162 6.74 2.30 -24.39
CA GLY A 162 5.40 2.19 -23.81
C GLY A 162 4.70 3.55 -23.68
N ILE A 163 3.90 3.73 -22.63
CA ILE A 163 3.21 4.99 -22.33
C ILE A 163 4.18 6.13 -21.98
N TRP A 164 5.33 5.79 -21.39
CA TRP A 164 6.30 6.75 -20.87
C TRP A 164 6.85 7.71 -21.93
N LYS A 165 6.96 7.28 -23.20
CA LYS A 165 7.43 8.15 -24.30
C LYS A 165 6.45 9.28 -24.66
N TYR A 166 5.20 9.19 -24.21
CA TYR A 166 4.15 10.17 -24.45
C TYR A 166 3.92 11.11 -23.26
N LEU A 167 4.54 10.83 -22.12
CA LEU A 167 4.48 11.69 -20.94
C LEU A 167 5.54 12.79 -21.05
N ASN A 168 5.18 14.00 -20.68
CA ASN A 168 6.05 15.18 -20.74
C ASN A 168 6.05 15.96 -19.42
N SER A 169 5.54 15.38 -18.33
CA SER A 169 5.56 16.00 -17.00
C SER A 169 5.39 14.97 -15.89
N SER A 170 5.30 15.42 -14.63
CA SER A 170 4.91 14.58 -13.49
C SER A 170 3.90 15.35 -12.61
N ALA A 171 3.11 14.67 -11.79
CA ALA A 171 2.22 15.37 -10.86
C ALA A 171 3.01 16.27 -9.89
N GLY A 172 4.23 15.85 -9.50
CA GLY A 172 5.13 16.62 -8.64
C GLY A 172 5.81 17.83 -9.29
N SER A 173 5.72 18.00 -10.62
CA SER A 173 6.26 19.17 -11.32
C SER A 173 5.26 20.33 -11.44
N LEU A 174 4.01 20.14 -11.02
CA LEU A 174 3.01 21.21 -10.99
C LEU A 174 3.40 22.27 -9.96
N THR A 175 3.28 23.54 -10.33
CA THR A 175 3.40 24.65 -9.37
C THR A 175 2.25 24.61 -8.34
N GLU A 176 2.38 25.32 -7.22
CA GLU A 176 1.30 25.36 -6.21
C GLU A 176 -0.03 25.85 -6.81
N GLU A 177 0.01 26.89 -7.64
CA GLU A 177 -1.16 27.40 -8.37
C GLU A 177 -1.75 26.34 -9.31
N GLU A 178 -0.91 25.64 -10.08
CA GLU A 178 -1.35 24.54 -10.95
C GLU A 178 -1.94 23.38 -10.14
N GLN A 179 -1.42 23.09 -8.95
CA GLN A 179 -1.96 22.04 -8.06
C GLN A 179 -3.36 22.43 -7.55
N ILE A 180 -3.58 23.69 -7.18
CA ILE A 180 -4.90 24.18 -6.76
C ILE A 180 -5.89 24.05 -7.91
N GLN A 181 -5.51 24.50 -9.11
CA GLN A 181 -6.35 24.42 -10.30
C GLN A 181 -6.65 22.97 -10.70
N PHE A 182 -5.63 22.10 -10.64
CA PHE A 182 -5.78 20.67 -10.87
C PHE A 182 -6.78 20.04 -9.89
N CYS A 183 -6.63 20.29 -8.58
CA CYS A 183 -7.53 19.75 -7.56
C CYS A 183 -8.97 20.22 -7.79
N ARG A 184 -9.15 21.50 -8.13
CA ARG A 184 -10.47 22.07 -8.40
C ARG A 184 -11.09 21.50 -9.66
N ALA A 185 -10.31 21.34 -10.73
CA ALA A 185 -10.77 20.74 -11.98
C ALA A 185 -11.16 19.27 -11.77
N LEU A 186 -10.37 18.50 -11.01
CA LEU A 186 -10.67 17.11 -10.69
C LEU A 186 -11.96 16.97 -9.86
N GLU A 187 -12.13 17.82 -8.84
CA GLU A 187 -13.36 17.86 -8.02
C GLU A 187 -14.59 18.16 -8.88
N LEU A 188 -14.51 19.14 -9.77
CA LEU A 188 -15.61 19.54 -10.65
C LEU A 188 -15.88 18.51 -11.75
N ALA A 189 -14.85 17.89 -12.33
CA ALA A 189 -15.01 16.79 -13.28
C ALA A 189 -15.72 15.59 -12.63
N LEU A 190 -15.27 15.17 -11.44
CA LEU A 190 -15.92 14.12 -10.67
C LEU A 190 -17.34 14.49 -10.21
N ALA A 191 -17.68 15.77 -10.08
CA ALA A 191 -19.04 16.20 -9.74
C ALA A 191 -20.08 15.82 -10.80
N LYS A 192 -19.67 15.65 -12.06
CA LYS A 192 -20.52 15.24 -13.18
C LYS A 192 -20.81 13.74 -13.21
N VAL A 193 -19.99 12.95 -12.53
CA VAL A 193 -20.05 11.48 -12.57
C VAL A 193 -21.19 10.99 -11.67
N PRO A 194 -22.10 10.13 -12.18
CA PRO A 194 -23.12 9.52 -11.34
C PRO A 194 -22.47 8.60 -10.30
N LYS A 195 -23.14 8.42 -9.17
CA LYS A 195 -22.62 7.60 -8.07
C LYS A 195 -23.16 6.17 -8.22
N THR A 196 -22.30 5.16 -8.10
CA THR A 196 -22.71 3.75 -8.08
C THR A 196 -22.57 3.18 -6.68
N ASP A 197 -23.55 2.37 -6.29
CA ASP A 197 -23.59 1.69 -5.00
C ASP A 197 -22.34 0.83 -4.78
N PHE A 198 -21.83 0.85 -3.56
CA PHE A 198 -20.79 -0.07 -3.16
C PHE A 198 -20.83 -0.32 -1.65
N LYS A 199 -20.23 -1.44 -1.26
CA LYS A 199 -19.99 -1.81 0.12
C LYS A 199 -18.63 -2.46 0.23
N CYS A 200 -17.85 -2.05 1.23
CA CYS A 200 -16.53 -2.59 1.46
C CYS A 200 -16.13 -2.59 2.93
N TYR A 201 -15.02 -3.25 3.22
CA TYR A 201 -14.44 -3.37 4.55
C TYR A 201 -13.06 -2.74 4.55
N LEU A 202 -12.91 -1.67 5.33
CA LEU A 202 -11.64 -0.98 5.53
C LEU A 202 -11.07 -1.38 6.88
N ARG A 203 -9.92 -2.06 6.88
CA ARG A 203 -9.15 -2.33 8.10
C ARG A 203 -8.22 -1.15 8.36
N HIS A 204 -8.17 -0.70 9.60
CA HIS A 204 -7.30 0.38 10.04
C HIS A 204 -6.85 0.13 11.50
N ASP A 205 -5.95 0.97 11.99
CA ASP A 205 -5.33 0.90 13.33
C ASP A 205 -6.34 0.84 14.50
N PHE A 206 -7.59 1.26 14.26
CA PHE A 206 -8.66 1.31 15.27
C PHE A 206 -9.79 0.30 15.05
N GLY A 207 -9.87 -0.34 13.88
CA GLY A 207 -11.11 -0.97 13.48
C GLY A 207 -11.05 -1.79 12.22
N THR A 208 -12.10 -2.59 12.03
CA THR A 208 -12.64 -2.75 10.70
C THR A 208 -13.87 -1.86 10.61
N SER A 209 -13.92 -1.02 9.58
CA SER A 209 -15.09 -0.20 9.26
C SER A 209 -15.78 -0.76 8.04
N VAL A 210 -17.11 -0.86 8.09
CA VAL A 210 -17.94 -1.04 6.92
C VAL A 210 -18.19 0.33 6.31
N ILE A 211 -17.77 0.50 5.06
CA ILE A 211 -18.01 1.71 4.28
C ILE A 211 -18.95 1.35 3.14
N GLU A 212 -20.03 2.10 2.99
CA GLU A 212 -21.03 1.87 1.97
C GLU A 212 -21.59 3.18 1.40
N PHE A 213 -22.07 3.09 0.16
CA PHE A 213 -22.92 4.07 -0.48
C PHE A 213 -24.10 3.29 -1.09
N ASP A 214 -25.33 3.64 -0.71
CA ASP A 214 -26.56 2.94 -1.07
C ASP A 214 -27.38 3.66 -2.17
N GLY A 215 -26.69 4.48 -2.96
CA GLY A 215 -27.29 5.31 -4.01
C GLY A 215 -27.70 6.69 -3.52
N LYS A 216 -27.86 6.89 -2.20
CA LYS A 216 -28.33 8.15 -1.62
C LYS A 216 -27.44 8.66 -0.50
N THR A 217 -27.04 7.78 0.40
CA THR A 217 -26.43 8.16 1.66
C THR A 217 -25.07 7.47 1.82
N PRO A 218 -23.97 8.24 1.91
CA PRO A 218 -22.69 7.68 2.33
C PRO A 218 -22.78 7.27 3.81
N SER A 219 -22.30 6.07 4.13
CA SER A 219 -22.24 5.62 5.53
C SER A 219 -20.92 4.91 5.84
N MET A 220 -20.41 5.18 7.02
CA MET A 220 -19.28 4.48 7.61
C MET A 220 -19.68 4.11 9.03
N ARG A 221 -19.58 2.82 9.35
CA ARG A 221 -19.82 2.30 10.70
C ARG A 221 -18.72 1.32 11.06
N GLU A 222 -18.40 1.25 12.35
CA GLU A 222 -17.56 0.18 12.84
C GLU A 222 -18.26 -1.16 12.58
N ASP A 223 -17.51 -2.13 12.07
CA ASP A 223 -17.99 -3.50 11.95
C ASP A 223 -17.99 -4.14 13.34
N THR A 224 -19.15 -4.12 14.01
CA THR A 224 -19.38 -4.79 15.28
C THR A 224 -19.71 -6.27 15.11
N SER A 225 -19.98 -6.72 13.88
CA SER A 225 -20.42 -8.09 13.57
C SER A 225 -19.24 -9.05 13.41
N GLY A 226 -18.09 -8.54 12.97
CA GLY A 226 -16.82 -9.24 13.03
C GLY A 226 -16.06 -8.82 14.28
N GLU A 227 -15.57 -9.80 15.03
CA GLU A 227 -14.63 -9.74 16.16
C GLU A 227 -13.40 -8.82 15.95
N TYR A 228 -13.57 -7.51 15.73
CA TYR A 228 -12.48 -6.57 15.77
C TYR A 228 -12.23 -6.23 17.23
N ARG A 229 -11.36 -7.02 17.83
CA ARG A 229 -10.78 -6.71 19.12
C ARG A 229 -9.52 -5.92 18.82
N GLY A 230 -9.46 -4.67 19.30
CA GLY A 230 -8.56 -3.58 18.89
C GLY A 230 -7.06 -3.85 18.64
N PRO A 231 -6.23 -2.81 18.52
CA PRO A 231 -4.79 -2.95 18.19
C PRO A 231 -3.99 -3.85 19.16
N ASP A 232 -4.54 -4.19 20.32
CA ASP A 232 -3.98 -5.14 21.28
C ASP A 232 -4.32 -6.63 20.98
N ARG A 233 -5.14 -6.90 19.97
CA ARG A 233 -5.63 -8.23 19.61
C ARG A 233 -5.59 -8.58 18.13
N THR A 234 -5.08 -7.71 17.24
CA THR A 234 -4.67 -8.08 15.86
C THR A 234 -3.42 -8.96 15.87
N TRP A 235 -3.43 -10.06 16.62
CA TRP A 235 -2.31 -11.00 16.65
C TRP A 235 -2.24 -11.73 15.31
N ALA A 236 -1.39 -11.26 14.42
CA ALA A 236 -0.84 -12.14 13.40
C ALA A 236 -0.08 -13.27 14.11
N TYR A 237 -0.26 -14.50 13.66
CA TYR A 237 0.53 -15.64 14.14
C TYR A 237 2.03 -15.49 13.81
N THR A 238 2.42 -14.53 12.95
CA THR A 238 3.83 -14.20 12.68
C THR A 238 4.45 -13.32 13.76
N MET A 239 5.77 -13.37 13.90
CA MET A 239 6.49 -12.78 15.04
C MET A 239 6.33 -11.25 15.16
N THR A 240 6.05 -10.55 14.05
CA THR A 240 5.89 -9.09 14.01
C THR A 240 4.61 -8.63 13.30
N GLY A 241 3.64 -9.51 13.08
CA GLY A 241 2.51 -9.18 12.21
C GLY A 241 1.37 -8.42 12.91
N ASN A 242 1.38 -8.31 14.24
CA ASN A 242 0.47 -7.40 14.95
C ASN A 242 0.97 -5.96 14.87
N ASP A 243 0.05 -5.00 14.94
CA ASP A 243 0.36 -3.59 14.69
C ASP A 243 1.31 -3.02 15.74
N ARG A 244 1.21 -3.47 17.00
CA ARG A 244 2.15 -3.07 18.06
C ARG A 244 3.58 -3.52 17.76
N ALA A 245 3.78 -4.76 17.33
CA ALA A 245 5.09 -5.29 16.95
C ALA A 245 5.60 -4.65 15.66
N ARG A 246 4.71 -4.29 14.74
CA ARG A 246 5.02 -3.51 13.54
C ARG A 246 5.51 -2.11 13.91
N ARG A 247 4.82 -1.41 14.80
CA ARG A 247 5.23 -0.09 15.34
C ARG A 247 6.59 -0.16 16.02
N ILE A 248 6.78 -1.09 16.97
CA ILE A 248 8.07 -1.27 17.65
C ILE A 248 9.21 -1.53 16.65
N ARG A 249 8.95 -2.32 15.60
CA ARG A 249 9.94 -2.54 14.54
C ARG A 249 10.27 -1.26 13.77
N TRP A 250 9.30 -0.39 13.52
CA TRP A 250 9.55 0.90 12.88
C TRP A 250 10.38 1.80 13.76
N ASP A 251 10.12 1.83 15.07
CA ASP A 251 10.95 2.60 16.01
C ASP A 251 12.42 2.15 15.96
N TYR A 252 12.69 0.83 15.83
CA TYR A 252 14.04 0.34 15.59
C TYR A 252 14.64 0.77 14.24
N MET A 253 13.83 0.89 13.19
CA MET A 253 14.29 1.42 11.89
C MET A 253 14.55 2.92 11.95
N ASP A 254 13.81 3.66 12.78
CA ASP A 254 13.97 5.10 12.95
C ASP A 254 15.26 5.40 13.71
N ILE A 255 15.58 4.62 14.77
CA ILE A 255 16.92 4.68 15.41
C ILE A 255 18.03 4.50 14.37
N VAL A 256 17.90 3.54 13.44
CA VAL A 256 18.92 3.37 12.38
C VAL A 256 19.00 4.61 11.48
N GLN A 257 17.86 5.19 11.09
CA GLN A 257 17.79 6.33 10.17
C GLN A 257 18.31 7.62 10.80
N ASP A 258 18.02 7.87 12.08
CA ASP A 258 18.44 9.07 12.80
C ASP A 258 19.96 9.19 12.90
N HIS A 259 20.65 8.04 12.82
CA HIS A 259 22.11 7.95 12.82
C HIS A 259 22.74 7.89 11.44
N MET A 260 21.97 8.10 10.38
CA MET A 260 22.47 8.23 9.02
C MET A 260 22.71 9.69 8.67
N THR A 261 23.89 9.98 8.12
CA THR A 261 24.19 11.33 7.65
C THR A 261 23.66 11.55 6.23
N SER A 262 23.45 12.81 5.84
CA SER A 262 23.14 13.16 4.44
C SER A 262 24.18 12.58 3.47
N ALA A 263 25.45 12.56 3.86
CA ALA A 263 26.54 11.95 3.09
C ALA A 263 26.38 10.43 2.91
N ASP A 264 25.80 9.72 3.88
CA ASP A 264 25.52 8.29 3.74
C ASP A 264 24.38 8.06 2.74
N PHE A 265 23.36 8.91 2.73
CA PHE A 265 22.29 8.85 1.73
C PHE A 265 22.79 9.22 0.33
N GLU A 266 23.67 10.21 0.22
CA GLU A 266 24.33 10.56 -1.05
C GLU A 266 25.25 9.44 -1.55
N LYS A 267 25.95 8.74 -0.65
CA LYS A 267 26.81 7.60 -0.98
C LYS A 267 26.03 6.37 -1.43
N TYR A 268 24.82 6.20 -0.92
CA TYR A 268 23.94 5.08 -1.25
C TYR A 268 22.59 5.58 -1.76
N PRO A 269 22.56 6.25 -2.93
CA PRO A 269 21.33 6.81 -3.49
C PRO A 269 20.32 5.69 -3.78
N ASP A 270 20.82 4.50 -4.13
CA ASP A 270 20.02 3.32 -4.45
C ASP A 270 19.60 2.52 -3.21
N GLY A 271 19.77 3.10 -2.02
CA GLY A 271 19.44 2.50 -0.75
C GLY A 271 20.62 1.91 -0.01
N VAL A 272 20.48 2.00 1.30
CA VAL A 272 21.52 1.69 2.26
C VAL A 272 21.79 0.18 2.30
N PRO A 273 23.00 -0.28 1.94
CA PRO A 273 23.32 -1.70 1.93
C PRO A 273 23.09 -2.33 3.30
N ARG A 274 22.60 -3.58 3.32
CA ARG A 274 22.36 -4.33 4.58
C ARG A 274 23.59 -4.37 5.49
N LYS A 275 24.79 -4.53 4.90
CA LYS A 275 26.07 -4.50 5.63
C LYS A 275 26.34 -3.15 6.29
N PHE A 276 25.91 -2.04 5.69
CA PHE A 276 26.04 -0.72 6.28
C PHE A 276 25.03 -0.53 7.42
N ARG A 277 23.77 -0.95 7.23
CA ARG A 277 22.77 -0.95 8.32
C ARG A 277 23.24 -1.78 9.51
N LYS A 278 23.83 -2.96 9.27
CA LYS A 278 24.45 -3.77 10.32
C LYS A 278 25.47 -2.96 11.14
N LYS A 279 26.37 -2.21 10.48
CA LYS A 279 27.36 -1.37 11.17
C LYS A 279 26.73 -0.29 12.02
N ILE A 280 25.65 0.35 11.55
CA ILE A 280 24.91 1.34 12.35
C ILE A 280 24.28 0.65 13.56
N ILE A 281 23.57 -0.46 13.35
CA ILE A 281 22.93 -1.22 14.43
C ILE A 281 23.93 -1.62 15.50
N GLU A 282 25.11 -2.10 15.11
CA GLU A 282 26.17 -2.50 16.04
C GLU A 282 26.81 -1.29 16.76
N ARG A 283 26.96 -0.15 16.06
CA ARG A 283 27.50 1.08 16.65
C ARG A 283 26.56 1.68 17.70
N TYR A 284 25.26 1.67 17.43
CA TYR A 284 24.24 2.29 18.29
C TYR A 284 23.44 1.26 19.07
N TYR A 285 24.03 0.08 19.33
CA TYR A 285 23.37 -1.06 19.98
C TYR A 285 22.73 -0.66 21.33
N ASP A 286 23.39 0.19 22.11
CA ASP A 286 22.92 0.64 23.41
C ASP A 286 21.61 1.46 23.32
N GLU A 287 21.39 2.21 22.24
CA GLU A 287 20.13 2.95 22.05
C GLU A 287 18.95 2.00 21.77
N PHE A 288 19.19 0.87 21.09
CA PHE A 288 18.16 -0.17 20.95
C PHE A 288 17.81 -0.78 22.31
N LEU A 289 18.80 -0.97 23.19
CA LEU A 289 18.60 -1.47 24.55
C LEU A 289 17.91 -0.44 25.45
N GLU A 290 18.23 0.83 25.30
CA GLU A 290 17.56 1.93 26.01
C GLU A 290 16.09 2.06 25.58
N TYR A 291 15.83 2.06 24.27
CA TYR A 291 14.46 2.01 23.76
C TYR A 291 13.73 0.77 24.30
N LEU A 292 14.37 -0.40 24.25
CA LEU A 292 13.80 -1.65 24.75
C LEU A 292 13.47 -1.59 26.25
N SER A 293 14.30 -0.97 27.08
CA SER A 293 14.06 -0.85 28.53
C SER A 293 12.90 0.10 28.85
N LYS A 294 12.67 1.10 28.01
CA LYS A 294 11.49 1.98 28.06
C LYS A 294 10.21 1.26 27.59
N GLN A 295 10.34 0.18 26.82
CA GLN A 295 9.19 -0.63 26.42
C GLN A 295 8.80 -1.61 27.52
N ASP A 296 7.68 -1.37 28.21
CA ASP A 296 7.02 -2.38 29.04
C ASP A 296 6.27 -3.41 28.14
N SER A 297 7.04 -4.14 27.33
CA SER A 297 6.51 -5.04 26.32
C SER A 297 7.44 -6.19 25.97
N ARG A 298 7.01 -7.41 26.26
CA ARG A 298 7.67 -8.63 25.77
C ARG A 298 7.77 -8.69 24.24
N LEU A 299 6.85 -8.02 23.53
CA LEU A 299 6.88 -7.95 22.06
C LEU A 299 8.09 -7.16 21.57
N ALA A 300 8.58 -6.18 22.34
CA ALA A 300 9.76 -5.41 21.97
C ALA A 300 11.01 -6.30 21.90
N TYR A 301 11.18 -7.20 22.87
CA TYR A 301 12.26 -8.21 22.81
C TYR A 301 12.16 -9.11 21.58
N ILE A 302 10.94 -9.56 21.25
CA ILE A 302 10.71 -10.40 20.07
C ILE A 302 11.03 -9.63 18.79
N ALA A 303 10.51 -8.40 18.66
CA ALA A 303 10.72 -7.53 17.51
C ALA A 303 12.21 -7.20 17.33
N LEU A 304 12.93 -6.90 18.42
CA LEU A 304 14.36 -6.66 18.39
C LEU A 304 15.14 -7.90 17.96
N GLY A 305 14.80 -9.08 18.49
CA GLY A 305 15.43 -10.33 18.08
C GLY A 305 15.26 -10.61 16.59
N VAL A 306 14.04 -10.41 16.07
CA VAL A 306 13.76 -10.51 14.63
C VAL A 306 14.57 -9.48 13.84
N PHE A 307 14.61 -8.24 14.31
CA PHE A 307 15.33 -7.14 13.69
C PHE A 307 16.83 -7.41 13.59
N LEU A 308 17.49 -7.73 14.70
CA LEU A 308 18.94 -8.00 14.76
C LEU A 308 19.33 -9.20 13.89
N MET A 309 18.58 -10.31 13.98
CA MET A 309 18.80 -11.48 13.12
C MET A 309 18.62 -11.15 11.63
N ARG A 310 17.63 -10.32 11.27
CA ARG A 310 17.42 -9.86 9.89
C ARG A 310 18.57 -8.99 9.41
N PHE A 311 19.33 -8.31 10.24
CA PHE A 311 20.49 -7.54 9.76
C PHE A 311 21.82 -8.28 9.92
N GLY A 312 21.81 -9.48 10.51
CA GLY A 312 23.04 -10.19 10.83
C GLY A 312 23.83 -9.46 11.93
N ALA A 313 23.18 -8.64 12.75
CA ALA A 313 23.80 -7.88 13.83
C ALA A 313 24.07 -8.74 15.07
N ILE A 314 25.06 -8.36 15.89
CA ILE A 314 25.38 -9.05 17.14
C ILE A 314 24.17 -9.07 18.09
N ILE A 315 23.97 -10.22 18.74
CA ILE A 315 23.03 -10.38 19.86
C ILE A 315 23.84 -10.92 21.03
N THR A 316 24.01 -10.12 22.09
CA THR A 316 24.74 -10.55 23.28
C THR A 316 24.05 -11.76 23.93
N ASP A 317 24.80 -12.62 24.62
CA ASP A 317 24.22 -13.80 25.29
C ASP A 317 23.15 -13.41 26.30
N ASP A 318 23.31 -12.26 26.97
CA ASP A 318 22.30 -11.76 27.89
C ASP A 318 21.00 -11.37 27.15
N LEU A 319 21.09 -10.54 26.10
CA LEU A 319 19.92 -10.19 25.31
C LEU A 319 19.28 -11.44 24.69
N LYS A 320 20.08 -12.38 24.19
CA LYS A 320 19.62 -13.67 23.64
C LYS A 320 18.81 -14.45 24.68
N ARG A 321 19.28 -14.53 25.94
CA ARG A 321 18.54 -15.15 27.05
C ARG A 321 17.23 -14.41 27.33
N GLN A 322 17.22 -13.08 27.33
CA GLN A 322 15.99 -12.30 27.53
C GLN A 322 14.98 -12.53 26.41
N ILE A 323 15.41 -12.48 25.15
CA ILE A 323 14.54 -12.75 23.99
C ILE A 323 13.98 -14.17 24.08
N LEU A 324 14.79 -15.17 24.45
CA LEU A 324 14.32 -16.55 24.68
C LEU A 324 13.37 -16.68 25.87
N LYS A 325 13.51 -15.86 26.92
CA LYS A 325 12.57 -15.83 28.05
C LYS A 325 11.21 -15.26 27.62
N TYR A 326 11.20 -14.16 26.89
CA TYR A 326 9.99 -13.44 26.47
C TYR A 326 9.27 -14.06 25.27
N SER A 327 9.98 -14.82 24.45
CA SER A 327 9.42 -15.62 23.34
C SER A 327 8.96 -17.02 23.78
N ASN A 328 8.74 -17.29 25.06
CA ASN A 328 8.24 -18.59 25.51
C ASN A 328 6.74 -18.75 25.20
N TRP A 329 6.34 -19.92 24.68
CA TRP A 329 4.94 -20.24 24.36
C TRP A 329 3.96 -19.99 25.52
N LYS A 330 4.41 -20.14 26.77
CA LYS A 330 3.56 -19.88 27.94
C LYS A 330 2.93 -18.48 27.95
N TRP A 331 3.55 -17.51 27.28
CA TRP A 331 3.06 -16.13 27.18
C TRP A 331 2.04 -15.93 26.05
N ASP A 332 2.03 -16.82 25.04
CA ASP A 332 1.19 -16.70 23.83
C ASP A 332 -0.01 -17.64 23.88
N LYS A 333 0.04 -18.70 24.70
CA LYS A 333 -0.94 -19.81 24.69
C LYS A 333 -2.40 -19.37 24.83
N ASP A 334 -2.65 -18.34 25.63
CA ASP A 334 -4.00 -17.89 26.00
C ASP A 334 -4.36 -16.57 25.30
N GLN A 335 -3.52 -16.07 24.40
CA GLN A 335 -3.73 -14.78 23.72
C GLN A 335 -4.52 -14.90 22.42
N LEU A 336 -4.51 -16.08 21.79
CA LEU A 336 -5.21 -16.36 20.55
C LEU A 336 -6.42 -17.24 20.84
N GLU A 337 -7.60 -16.83 20.39
CA GLU A 337 -8.84 -17.56 20.68
C GLU A 337 -9.06 -18.76 19.78
N LYS A 338 -8.71 -18.63 18.50
CA LYS A 338 -8.89 -19.69 17.52
C LYS A 338 -7.77 -20.72 17.66
N ARG A 339 -8.17 -21.99 17.67
CA ARG A 339 -7.24 -23.13 17.79
C ARG A 339 -6.23 -23.19 16.65
N LYS A 340 -6.64 -22.79 15.43
CA LYS A 340 -5.77 -22.72 14.24
C LYS A 340 -4.63 -21.72 14.47
N ASP A 341 -4.96 -20.50 14.85
CA ASP A 341 -4.00 -19.42 15.09
C ASP A 341 -3.02 -19.79 16.21
N ARG A 342 -3.49 -20.44 17.29
CA ARG A 342 -2.62 -20.99 18.34
C ARG A 342 -1.58 -21.98 17.79
N ARG A 343 -1.99 -22.86 16.88
CA ARG A 343 -1.08 -23.85 16.26
C ARG A 343 -0.04 -23.17 15.37
N GLU A 344 -0.47 -22.22 14.53
CA GLU A 344 0.43 -21.48 13.63
C GLU A 344 1.41 -20.62 14.44
N ARG A 345 0.92 -19.88 15.43
CA ARG A 345 1.77 -19.08 16.32
C ARG A 345 2.80 -19.94 17.04
N LYS A 346 2.39 -21.09 17.58
CA LYS A 346 3.32 -22.04 18.22
C LYS A 346 4.39 -22.55 17.25
N LYS A 347 4.04 -22.80 15.99
CA LYS A 347 4.98 -23.19 14.92
C LYS A 347 6.01 -22.08 14.68
N TYR A 348 5.56 -20.86 14.40
CA TYR A 348 6.46 -19.71 14.14
C TYR A 348 7.33 -19.36 15.34
N LEU A 349 6.78 -19.40 16.56
CA LEU A 349 7.53 -19.16 17.78
C LEU A 349 8.61 -20.23 18.00
N LYS A 350 8.30 -21.50 17.74
CA LYS A 350 9.29 -22.59 17.80
C LYS A 350 10.40 -22.38 16.77
N GLU A 351 10.05 -22.02 15.55
CA GLU A 351 11.02 -21.74 14.48
C GLU A 351 11.92 -20.56 14.84
N PHE A 352 11.35 -19.42 15.23
CA PHE A 352 12.08 -18.24 15.69
C PHE A 352 13.07 -18.57 16.80
N ARG A 353 12.63 -19.30 17.83
CA ARG A 353 13.48 -19.71 18.96
C ARG A 353 14.62 -20.62 18.52
N THR A 354 14.36 -21.51 17.56
CA THR A 354 15.37 -22.44 17.03
C THR A 354 16.43 -21.65 16.26
N LYS A 355 15.99 -20.76 15.36
CA LYS A 355 16.86 -19.83 14.63
C LYS A 355 17.69 -18.97 15.57
N LEU A 356 17.06 -18.37 16.58
CA LEU A 356 17.74 -17.54 17.58
C LEU A 356 18.79 -18.33 18.37
N LYS A 357 18.49 -19.56 18.83
CA LYS A 357 19.46 -20.40 19.54
C LYS A 357 20.71 -20.67 18.71
N ASN A 358 20.53 -20.96 17.42
CA ASN A 358 21.60 -21.29 16.50
C ASN A 358 22.26 -20.06 15.84
N TYR A 359 21.80 -18.85 16.18
CA TYR A 359 22.28 -17.62 15.58
C TYR A 359 23.70 -17.26 16.03
N THR A 360 24.57 -16.93 15.06
CA THR A 360 26.00 -16.64 15.23
C THR A 360 26.43 -15.24 14.75
N ALA A 361 25.49 -14.37 14.35
CA ALA A 361 25.77 -13.01 13.83
C ALA A 361 26.68 -12.92 12.59
N GLN A 362 27.01 -14.05 11.95
CA GLN A 362 27.80 -14.10 10.72
C GLN A 362 26.94 -13.79 9.51
N GLU A 363 25.78 -14.43 9.44
CA GLU A 363 24.85 -14.30 8.33
C GLU A 363 23.48 -13.81 8.81
N PRO A 364 22.83 -12.95 8.03
CA PRO A 364 21.47 -12.59 8.31
C PRO A 364 20.53 -13.80 8.17
N VAL A 365 19.60 -13.93 9.10
CA VAL A 365 18.61 -15.01 9.08
C VAL A 365 17.30 -14.47 8.55
N ASP A 366 16.72 -15.17 7.56
CA ASP A 366 15.37 -14.88 7.12
C ASP A 366 14.37 -15.41 8.16
N ILE A 367 13.49 -14.52 8.62
CA ILE A 367 12.43 -14.84 9.57
C ILE A 367 11.15 -14.41 8.88
N SER A 368 10.31 -15.36 8.50
CA SER A 368 9.10 -15.10 7.74
C SER A 368 8.23 -14.05 8.45
N TYR A 369 8.13 -12.88 7.81
CA TYR A 369 7.29 -11.76 8.25
C TYR A 369 5.83 -11.94 7.83
N ILE A 370 5.65 -12.72 6.76
CA ILE A 370 4.44 -12.68 5.94
C ILE A 370 3.34 -13.46 6.68
N PRO A 371 2.22 -12.81 7.02
CA PRO A 371 1.01 -13.56 7.29
C PRO A 371 0.76 -14.39 6.03
N ILE A 372 0.93 -15.72 6.10
CA ILE A 372 0.34 -16.63 5.12
C ILE A 372 -1.06 -16.08 4.85
N GLU A 373 -1.32 -15.68 3.62
CA GLU A 373 -2.60 -15.16 3.21
C GLU A 373 -3.69 -15.94 3.94
N TYR A 374 -4.67 -15.22 4.54
CA TYR A 374 -5.92 -15.88 4.86
C TYR A 374 -6.27 -16.69 3.62
N PRO A 375 -6.47 -18.03 3.70
CA PRO A 375 -7.02 -18.73 2.57
C PRO A 375 -8.30 -17.96 2.23
N LEU A 376 -8.31 -17.29 1.06
CA LEU A 376 -9.53 -16.85 0.41
C LEU A 376 -10.43 -18.08 0.47
N ASP A 377 -11.48 -18.02 1.28
CA ASP A 377 -12.36 -19.14 1.65
C ASP A 377 -12.30 -20.27 0.61
N GLU A 378 -11.44 -21.27 0.84
CA GLU A 378 -11.49 -22.50 0.08
C GLU A 378 -12.83 -23.14 0.46
N LYS A 379 -13.79 -23.03 -0.46
CA LYS A 379 -15.06 -23.76 -0.49
C LYS A 379 -16.06 -23.39 0.59
N LYS A 380 -16.77 -22.27 0.39
CA LYS A 380 -18.24 -22.32 0.48
C LYS A 380 -18.80 -22.47 -0.93
N ASN A 381 -19.07 -23.72 -1.32
CA ASN A 381 -20.07 -24.00 -2.35
C ASN A 381 -21.40 -23.45 -1.84
N ILE A 382 -21.70 -22.20 -2.15
CA ILE A 382 -23.06 -21.69 -2.07
C ILE A 382 -23.75 -22.18 -3.33
N ASP A 383 -24.45 -23.29 -3.17
CA ASP A 383 -25.31 -23.90 -4.16
C ASP A 383 -26.47 -22.93 -4.43
N TYR A 384 -26.33 -22.07 -5.45
CA TYR A 384 -27.45 -21.27 -5.93
C TYR A 384 -28.40 -22.22 -6.66
N LYS A 385 -29.39 -22.75 -5.93
CA LYS A 385 -30.62 -23.22 -6.56
C LYS A 385 -31.36 -22.00 -7.10
N ILE A 386 -31.05 -21.64 -8.35
CA ILE A 386 -31.85 -20.74 -9.16
C ILE A 386 -33.19 -21.47 -9.41
N LYS A 387 -34.24 -21.04 -8.70
CA LYS A 387 -35.61 -21.31 -9.14
C LYS A 387 -35.88 -20.33 -10.28
N PHE A 388 -35.96 -20.85 -11.49
CA PHE A 388 -36.66 -20.15 -12.57
C PHE A 388 -38.14 -20.15 -12.20
N GLY A 389 -38.67 -18.96 -11.90
CA GLY A 389 -40.10 -18.73 -12.03
C GLY A 389 -40.41 -18.77 -13.52
N ASN A 390 -41.28 -19.69 -13.92
CA ASN A 390 -41.98 -19.57 -15.18
C ASN A 390 -43.02 -18.46 -14.99
N ASP A 391 -42.92 -17.43 -15.82
CA ASP A 391 -44.09 -16.64 -16.19
C ASP A 391 -45.10 -17.57 -16.88
N GLU A 392 -46.38 -17.44 -16.49
CA GLU A 392 -47.57 -17.50 -17.35
C GLU A 392 -48.85 -17.51 -16.49
N ASN A 393 -49.34 -16.30 -16.16
CA ASN A 393 -50.70 -15.81 -16.42
C ASN A 393 -50.91 -14.44 -15.79
#